data_AF-A0A9C8I8Z3-F1
#
_entry.id   AF-A0A9C8I8Z3-F1
#
_cell.length_a   1.000
_cell.length_b   1.000
_cell.length_c   1.000
_cell.angle_alpha   90.00
_cell.angle_beta   90.00
_cell.angle_gamma   90.00
#
_symmetry.space_group_name_H-M   'P 1'
#
loop_
_entity.id
_entity.type
_entity.pdbx_description
1 polymer ?
#
loop_
_entity_poly.entity_id
_entity_poly.type
_entity_poly.pdbx_seq_one_letter_code
_entity_poly.pdbx_strand_id
1 'polypeptide(L)' 'MHIAGRLLILSGLAIALVGLILHLGWGKIVFGWIGHLPGDFRIEKENFRLFLPVTTAIILSIVFSLILRLAIILHD' A
#
# COMPACT_ATOMS: atom_id res chain seq x y z
N MET A 1 -11.92 19.98 16.10
CA MET A 1 -12.48 18.69 15.61
C MET A 1 -11.71 17.57 16.27
N HIS A 2 -12.36 16.59 16.91
CA HIS A 2 -11.65 15.52 17.59
C HIS A 2 -10.85 14.67 16.59
N ILE A 3 -9.54 14.55 16.84
CA ILE A 3 -8.58 13.74 16.05
C ILE A 3 -9.11 12.34 15.78
N ALA A 4 -9.78 11.73 16.77
CA ALA A 4 -10.39 10.40 16.64
C ALA A 4 -11.43 10.33 15.51
N GLY A 5 -12.28 11.36 15.33
CA GLY A 5 -13.31 11.39 14.30
C GLY A 5 -12.72 11.51 12.89
N ARG A 6 -11.66 12.32 12.72
CA ARG A 6 -10.96 12.44 11.43
C ARG A 6 -10.21 11.16 11.06
N LEU A 7 -9.55 10.52 12.03
CA LEU A 7 -8.89 9.22 11.81
C LEU A 7 -9.87 8.14 11.39
N LEU A 8 -11.06 8.09 12.00
CA LEU A 8 -12.14 7.19 11.59
C LEU A 8 -12.56 7.44 10.14
N ILE A 9 -12.79 8.69 9.75
CA ILE A 9 -13.17 9.05 8.38
C ILE A 9 -12.06 8.67 7.38
N LEU A 10 -10.81 8.99 7.67
CA LEU A 10 -9.66 8.65 6.83
C LEU A 10 -9.49 7.14 6.67
N SER A 11 -9.63 6.38 7.76
CA SER A 11 -9.58 4.91 7.72
C SER A 11 -10.72 4.31 6.90
N GLY A 12 -11.94 4.83 7.03
CA GLY A 12 -13.09 4.40 6.24
C GLY A 12 -12.89 4.64 4.75
N LEU A 13 -12.36 5.82 4.40
CA LEU A 13 -12.04 6.14 3.00
C LEU A 13 -10.93 5.25 2.44
N ALA A 14 -9.88 4.97 3.22
CA ALA A 14 -8.81 4.07 2.83
C ALA A 14 -9.32 2.64 2.60
N ILE A 15 -10.16 2.12 3.50
CA ILE A 15 -10.77 0.79 3.37
C ILE A 15 -11.69 0.74 2.14
N ALA A 16 -12.49 1.78 1.90
CA ALA A 16 -13.37 1.87 0.73
C ALA A 16 -12.57 1.87 -0.59
N LEU A 17 -11.46 2.60 -0.65
CA LEU A 17 -10.55 2.60 -1.80
C LEU A 17 -9.95 1.22 -2.06
N VAL A 18 -9.47 0.53 -1.01
CA VAL A 18 -8.97 -0.84 -1.13
C VAL A 18 -10.07 -1.78 -1.62
N GLY A 19 -11.28 -1.69 -1.06
CA GLY A 19 -12.44 -2.48 -1.48
C GLY A 19 -12.81 -2.24 -2.95
N LEU A 20 -12.77 -1.00 -3.42
CA LEU A 20 -13.05 -0.65 -4.81
C LEU A 20 -12.01 -1.22 -5.78
N ILE A 21 -10.73 -1.14 -5.44
CA ILE A 21 -9.63 -1.73 -6.24
C ILE A 21 -9.81 -3.25 -6.35
N LEU A 22 -10.20 -3.91 -5.27
CA LEU A 22 -10.47 -5.34 -5.27
C LEU A 22 -11.73 -5.68 -6.09
N HIS A 23 -12.80 -4.89 -5.95
CA HIS A 23 -14.08 -5.12 -6.63
C HIS A 23 -13.98 -4.98 -8.15
N LEU A 24 -13.21 -4.00 -8.65
CA LEU A 24 -13.04 -3.76 -10.09
C LEU A 24 -12.20 -4.85 -10.79
N GLY A 25 -11.75 -5.89 -10.07
CA GLY A 25 -10.88 -6.94 -10.62
C GLY A 25 -9.43 -6.50 -10.80
N TRP A 26 -9.12 -5.26 -10.40
CA TRP A 26 -7.76 -4.71 -10.42
C TRP A 26 -6.87 -5.38 -9.37
N GLY A 27 -7.44 -6.16 -8.44
CA GLY A 27 -6.68 -7.03 -7.56
C GLY A 27 -5.67 -7.90 -8.32
N LYS A 28 -6.01 -8.42 -9.51
CA LYS A 28 -5.09 -9.26 -10.29
C LYS A 28 -3.92 -8.48 -10.92
N ILE A 29 -4.13 -7.20 -11.24
CA ILE A 29 -3.13 -6.29 -11.81
C ILE A 29 -2.26 -5.68 -10.72
N VAL A 30 -2.88 -5.20 -9.63
CA VAL A 30 -2.21 -4.59 -8.48
C VAL A 30 -1.38 -5.64 -7.72
N PHE A 31 -1.97 -6.79 -7.38
CA PHE A 31 -1.22 -7.89 -6.73
C PHE A 31 -0.36 -8.69 -7.71
N GLY A 32 -0.67 -8.66 -9.01
CA GLY A 32 0.17 -9.28 -10.03
C GLY A 32 1.51 -8.56 -10.23
N TRP A 33 1.56 -7.25 -9.97
CA TRP A 33 2.80 -6.45 -10.07
C TRP A 33 3.54 -6.28 -8.76
N ILE A 34 2.87 -6.42 -7.61
CA ILE A 34 3.53 -6.49 -6.29
C ILE A 34 4.53 -7.65 -6.33
N GLY A 35 5.82 -7.31 -6.39
CA GLY A 35 6.89 -8.29 -6.54
C GLY A 35 7.51 -8.51 -7.89
N HIS A 36 6.97 -7.89 -8.92
CA HIS A 36 7.51 -7.92 -10.27
C HIS A 36 8.05 -6.54 -10.67
N LEU A 37 8.17 -5.61 -9.72
CA LEU A 37 8.83 -4.34 -9.98
C LEU A 37 10.34 -4.56 -10.15
N PRO A 38 11.00 -3.79 -11.04
CA PRO A 38 12.46 -3.81 -11.12
C PRO A 38 13.05 -3.49 -9.74
N GLY A 39 13.89 -4.39 -9.24
CA GLY A 39 14.49 -4.32 -7.90
C GLY A 39 13.81 -5.17 -6.82
N ASP A 40 12.63 -5.74 -7.08
CA ASP A 40 12.08 -6.80 -6.22
C ASP A 40 12.85 -8.12 -6.48
N PHE A 41 13.36 -8.74 -5.41
CA PHE A 41 14.16 -9.97 -5.52
C PHE A 41 13.28 -11.20 -5.35
N ARG A 42 13.24 -12.04 -6.37
CA ARG A 42 12.53 -13.32 -6.36
C ARG A 42 13.52 -14.45 -6.59
N ILE A 43 13.77 -15.25 -5.56
CA ILE A 43 14.65 -16.41 -5.63
C ILE A 43 13.76 -17.65 -5.54
N GLU A 44 13.60 -18.36 -6.65
CA GLU A 44 12.91 -19.65 -6.71
C GLU A 44 13.94 -20.78 -6.93
N LYS A 45 13.96 -21.74 -6.01
CA LYS A 45 14.66 -23.03 -6.08
C LYS A 45 13.64 -24.15 -5.88
N GLU A 46 13.98 -25.39 -6.23
CA GLU A 46 13.10 -26.57 -6.16
C GLU A 46 12.33 -26.73 -4.83
N ASN A 47 12.96 -26.44 -3.69
CA ASN A 47 12.34 -26.53 -2.36
C ASN A 47 12.27 -25.18 -1.61
N PHE A 48 12.62 -24.06 -2.25
CA PHE A 48 12.73 -22.77 -1.56
C PHE A 48 12.28 -21.61 -2.44
N ARG A 49 11.33 -20.83 -1.96
CA ARG A 49 10.88 -19.60 -2.60
C ARG A 49 11.04 -18.44 -1.62
N LEU A 50 11.96 -17.53 -1.91
CA LEU A 50 12.15 -16.28 -1.17
C LEU A 50 11.74 -15.11 -2.04
N PHE A 51 10.92 -14.25 -1.47
CA PHE A 51 10.38 -13.09 -2.13
C PHE A 51 10.66 -11.85 -1.27
N LEU A 52 11.44 -10.91 -1.82
CA LEU A 52 11.90 -9.70 -1.15
C LEU A 52 11.42 -8.48 -1.96
N PRO A 53 10.25 -7.92 -1.62
CA PRO A 53 9.64 -6.80 -2.34
C PRO A 53 10.27 -5.45 -1.92
N VAL A 54 11.57 -5.27 -2.17
CA VAL A 54 12.33 -4.09 -1.72
C VAL A 54 11.80 -2.80 -2.34
N THR A 55 11.61 -2.80 -3.66
CA THR A 55 11.12 -1.61 -4.38
C THR A 55 9.68 -1.31 -3.97
N THR A 56 8.84 -2.33 -3.90
CA THR A 56 7.45 -2.18 -3.44
C THR A 56 7.38 -1.61 -2.01
N ALA A 57 8.22 -2.09 -1.09
CA ALA A 57 8.25 -1.61 0.30
C ALA A 57 8.68 -0.13 0.39
N ILE A 58 9.68 0.28 -0.40
CA ILE A 58 10.13 1.68 -0.45
C ILE A 58 9.00 2.59 -0.95
N ILE A 59 8.35 2.23 -2.06
CA ILE A 59 7.23 3.01 -2.62
C ILE A 59 6.11 3.13 -1.59
N LEU A 60 5.72 2.02 -0.97
CA LEU A 60 4.68 2.01 0.05
C LEU A 60 5.03 2.94 1.23
N SER A 61 6.28 2.90 1.69
CA SER A 61 6.78 3.75 2.77
C SER A 61 6.72 5.24 2.42
N ILE A 62 7.11 5.62 1.19
CA ILE A 62 7.06 7.01 0.72
C ILE A 62 5.63 7.50 0.64
N VAL A 63 4.74 6.71 0.04
CA VAL A 63 3.31 7.06 -0.10
C VAL A 63 2.67 7.22 1.28
N PHE A 64 2.92 6.28 2.20
CA PHE A 64 2.38 6.35 3.55
C PHE A 64 2.92 7.57 4.32
N SER A 65 4.21 7.86 4.19
CA SER A 65 4.82 9.05 4.81
C SER A 65 4.24 10.35 4.25
N LEU A 66 3.97 10.42 2.94
CA LEU A 66 3.37 11.59 2.31
C LEU A 66 1.92 11.81 2.78
N ILE A 67 1.14 10.73 2.88
CA ILE A 67 -0.23 10.79 3.41
C ILE A 67 -0.23 11.28 4.86
N LEU A 68 0.64 10.73 5.71
CA LEU A 68 0.78 11.17 7.10
C LEU A 68 1.19 12.64 7.19
N ARG A 69 2.16 13.07 6.37
CA ARG A 69 2.61 14.46 6.35
C ARG A 69 1.50 15.40 5.90
N LEU A 70 0.73 15.03 4.89
CA LEU A 70 -0.41 15.82 4.44
C LEU A 70 -1.50 15.87 5.50
N ALA A 71 -1.78 14.76 6.18
CA ALA A 71 -2.75 14.72 7.27
C ALA A 71 -2.35 15.62 8.46
N ILE A 72 -1.06 15.70 8.77
CA ILE A 72 -0.51 16.60 9.79
C ILE A 72 -0.65 18.06 9.34
N ILE A 73 -0.20 18.40 8.12
CA ILE A 73 -0.27 19.77 7.57
C ILE A 73 -1.71 20.28 7.45
N LEU A 74 -2.67 19.41 7.10
CA LEU A 74 -4.09 19.77 7.04
C LEU A 74 -4.74 19.86 8.44
N HIS A 75 -4.06 19.38 9.47
CA HIS A 75 -4.52 19.43 10.86
C HIS A 75 -4.01 20.67 11.61
N ASP A 76 -2.80 21.14 11.29
CA ASP A 76 -2.23 22.42 11.77
C ASP A 76 -2.92 23.64 11.14
#